data_AF-A0A7C1Q1V8-F1
#
_entry.id   AF-A0A7C1Q1V8-F1
#
_cell.length_a   1.000
_cell.length_b   1.000
_cell.length_c   1.000
_cell.angle_alpha   90.00
_cell.angle_beta   90.00
_cell.angle_gamma   90.00
#
_symmetry.space_group_name_H-M   'P 1'
#
loop_
_entity.id
_entity.type
_entity.pdbx_description
1 polymer ?
#
loop_
_entity_poly.entity_id
_entity_poly.type
_entity_poly.pdbx_seq_one_letter_code
_entity_poly.pdbx_strand_id
1 'polypeptide(L)'
;MTATPSNSLFPPNTPVVQTLDGVVYTALYTPAVKRGKQNIPSCLRISITVPTEGEFHLLPERFWDRFGKFLGIAQEIATNDPEFDRRCYVRSDTPAFAAAYLSDPIKRIAFLDLQRLGFPEVELKKGELAATWTHFDPAKHGSPDLIEEAAARLVILSRNLPPTDPELLHNVASRRILGQWILWPLLILFAAISFIIGLFFPPLDEDEWFLASLPLLGVTLLAFAVLSALLLRGTSTSHRAWLALMFGAIILLPFGSCGTVATVNGVTDSAPSQTHRALIVRKYTTRSKNTTHYKVQCLSWRHPGNTETFEVSSSEYASVVENRSLMEVVTRPGSLGLEWIVSKRVIP
;
A
#
# COMPACT_ATOMS: atom_id res chain seq x y z
N MET A 1 -26.44 -8.95 19.47
CA MET A 1 -25.60 -9.45 20.58
C MET A 1 -26.35 -10.61 21.17
N THR A 2 -26.01 -11.83 20.80
CA THR A 2 -26.54 -13.04 21.43
C THR A 2 -25.93 -13.12 22.83
N ALA A 3 -26.76 -13.17 23.87
CA ALA A 3 -26.29 -13.32 25.23
C ALA A 3 -25.60 -14.69 25.36
N THR A 4 -24.32 -14.69 25.75
CA THR A 4 -23.57 -15.92 25.99
C THR A 4 -24.15 -16.61 27.24
N PRO A 5 -24.43 -17.92 27.22
CA PRO A 5 -24.90 -18.63 28.40
C PRO A 5 -23.91 -18.49 29.56
N SER A 6 -24.40 -18.37 30.79
CA SER A 6 -23.61 -18.09 32.00
C SER A 6 -22.57 -19.17 32.35
N ASN A 7 -22.60 -20.33 31.69
CA ASN A 7 -21.65 -21.44 31.83
C ASN A 7 -20.84 -21.70 30.55
N SER A 8 -20.50 -20.65 29.79
CA SER A 8 -19.61 -20.80 28.65
C SER A 8 -18.21 -21.21 29.11
N LEU A 9 -17.65 -22.26 28.50
CA LEU A 9 -16.24 -22.66 28.64
C LEU A 9 -15.27 -21.52 28.24
N PHE A 10 -15.78 -20.54 27.48
CA PHE A 10 -15.03 -19.40 26.96
C PHE A 10 -15.66 -18.11 27.52
N PRO A 11 -15.27 -17.66 28.73
CA PRO A 11 -15.77 -16.42 29.28
C PRO A 11 -15.24 -15.23 28.44
N PRO A 12 -16.12 -14.32 27.98
CA PRO A 12 -15.71 -13.24 27.08
C PRO A 12 -14.79 -12.25 27.80
N ASN A 13 -13.67 -11.92 27.16
CA ASN A 13 -12.66 -10.97 27.63
C ASN A 13 -12.10 -11.28 29.03
N THR A 14 -12.21 -12.52 29.49
CA THR A 14 -11.65 -12.95 30.77
C THR A 14 -10.56 -13.99 30.50
N PRO A 15 -9.29 -13.70 30.85
CA PRO A 15 -8.23 -14.67 30.67
C PRO A 15 -8.42 -15.84 31.63
N VAL A 16 -8.39 -17.06 31.08
CA VAL A 16 -8.40 -18.31 31.84
C VAL A 16 -6.97 -18.82 31.90
N VAL A 17 -6.39 -18.84 33.10
CA VAL A 17 -5.01 -19.29 33.33
C VAL A 17 -5.04 -20.73 33.84
N GLN A 18 -4.28 -21.61 33.20
CA GLN A 18 -4.18 -23.02 33.53
C GLN A 18 -2.73 -23.49 33.43
N THR A 19 -2.45 -24.68 33.96
CA THR A 19 -1.11 -25.27 33.97
C THR A 19 -1.16 -26.65 33.31
N LEU A 20 -0.24 -26.90 32.38
CA LEU A 20 -0.07 -28.19 31.70
C LEU A 20 1.43 -28.52 31.63
N ASP A 21 1.83 -29.71 32.08
CA ASP A 21 3.25 -30.12 32.16
C ASP A 21 4.15 -29.11 32.91
N GLY A 22 3.61 -28.45 33.93
CA GLY A 22 4.32 -27.41 34.69
C GLY A 22 4.49 -26.07 33.93
N VAL A 23 3.94 -25.95 32.72
CA VAL A 23 3.92 -24.72 31.93
C VAL A 23 2.59 -24.02 32.11
N VAL A 24 2.64 -22.75 32.52
CA VAL A 24 1.45 -21.91 32.64
C VAL A 24 1.07 -21.38 31.27
N TYR A 25 -0.20 -21.54 30.90
CA TYR A 25 -0.75 -20.99 29.68
C TYR A 25 -2.02 -20.18 29.96
N THR A 26 -2.31 -19.24 29.08
CA THR A 26 -3.49 -18.37 29.17
C THR A 26 -4.37 -18.55 27.94
N ALA A 27 -5.65 -18.85 28.14
CA ALA A 27 -6.66 -18.82 27.09
C ALA A 27 -7.51 -17.56 27.23
N LEU A 28 -7.68 -16.82 26.13
CA LEU A 28 -8.50 -15.61 26.07
C LEU A 28 -9.44 -15.67 24.88
N TYR A 29 -10.74 -15.63 25.16
CA TYR A 29 -11.76 -15.44 24.13
C TYR A 29 -12.19 -13.97 24.07
N THR A 30 -12.05 -13.36 22.90
CA THR A 30 -12.54 -12.02 22.61
C THR A 30 -13.74 -12.14 21.65
N PRO A 31 -14.97 -11.75 22.06
CA PRO A 31 -16.12 -11.78 21.19
C PRO A 31 -15.99 -10.73 20.06
N ALA A 32 -16.75 -10.89 18.99
CA ALA A 32 -16.78 -9.90 17.91
C ALA A 32 -17.30 -8.55 18.41
N VAL A 33 -16.61 -7.46 18.07
CA VAL A 33 -16.95 -6.10 18.49
C VAL A 33 -17.11 -5.20 17.26
N LYS A 34 -18.20 -4.43 17.20
CA LYS A 34 -18.34 -3.34 16.23
C LYS A 34 -17.75 -2.06 16.82
N ARG A 35 -16.70 -1.53 16.21
CA ARG A 35 -16.12 -0.22 16.56
C ARG A 35 -16.39 0.76 15.43
N GLY A 36 -17.49 1.52 15.54
CA GLY A 36 -17.98 2.37 14.47
C GLY A 36 -18.41 1.54 13.25
N LYS A 37 -17.80 1.81 12.07
CA LYS A 37 -18.05 1.04 10.84
C LYS A 37 -17.19 -0.23 10.73
N GLN A 38 -16.17 -0.41 11.58
CA GLN A 38 -15.28 -1.57 11.54
C GLN A 38 -15.85 -2.71 12.39
N ASN A 39 -15.89 -3.91 11.81
CA ASN A 39 -16.26 -5.13 12.52
C ASN A 39 -14.98 -5.89 12.87
N ILE A 40 -14.66 -5.97 14.16
CA ILE A 40 -13.54 -6.77 14.67
C ILE A 40 -14.09 -8.18 14.91
N PRO A 41 -13.56 -9.22 14.24
CA PRO A 41 -14.07 -10.57 14.39
C PRO A 41 -13.79 -11.13 15.79
N SER A 42 -14.54 -12.16 16.18
CA SER A 42 -14.24 -12.92 17.38
C SER A 42 -12.90 -13.63 17.26
N CYS A 43 -12.26 -13.89 18.39
CA CYS A 43 -10.91 -14.44 18.43
C CYS A 43 -10.75 -15.34 19.67
N LEU A 44 -10.18 -16.53 19.50
CA LEU A 44 -9.66 -17.33 20.61
C LEU A 44 -8.13 -17.32 20.52
N ARG A 45 -7.46 -16.89 21.58
CA ARG A 45 -6.00 -16.87 21.69
C ARG A 45 -5.56 -17.75 22.86
N ILE A 46 -4.60 -18.63 22.62
CA ILE A 46 -3.94 -19.43 23.67
C ILE A 46 -2.46 -19.05 23.64
N SER A 47 -1.89 -18.68 24.78
CA SER A 47 -0.50 -18.24 24.84
C SER A 47 0.27 -18.72 26.06
N ILE A 48 1.59 -18.80 25.88
CA ILE A 48 2.59 -19.25 26.85
C ILE A 48 3.76 -18.26 26.85
N THR A 49 4.29 -17.94 28.02
CA THR A 49 5.51 -17.14 28.15
C THR A 49 6.75 -18.01 27.93
N VAL A 50 7.68 -17.54 27.12
CA VAL A 50 8.92 -18.23 26.75
C VAL A 50 10.14 -17.32 26.90
N PRO A 51 11.29 -17.83 27.37
CA PRO A 51 12.48 -17.03 27.63
C PRO A 51 13.32 -16.82 26.36
N THR A 52 12.78 -16.13 25.35
CA THR A 52 13.49 -15.84 24.11
C THR A 52 13.10 -14.49 23.53
N GLU A 53 14.05 -13.86 22.83
CA GLU A 53 13.86 -12.60 22.12
C GLU A 53 13.60 -12.79 20.61
N GLY A 54 13.70 -14.03 20.11
CA GLY A 54 13.42 -14.32 18.71
C GLY A 54 11.96 -14.04 18.35
N GLU A 55 11.72 -13.62 17.11
CA GLU A 55 10.37 -13.32 16.64
C GLU A 55 10.04 -14.07 15.35
N PHE A 56 8.85 -14.68 15.30
CA PHE A 56 8.29 -15.22 14.06
C PHE A 56 6.77 -15.26 14.11
N HIS A 57 6.17 -15.40 12.94
CA HIS A 57 4.74 -15.53 12.77
C HIS A 57 4.47 -16.53 11.64
N LEU A 58 3.91 -17.68 12.00
CA LEU A 58 3.49 -18.74 11.11
C LEU A 58 2.03 -18.55 10.73
N LEU A 59 1.75 -18.54 9.43
CA LEU A 59 0.42 -18.26 8.88
C LEU A 59 0.12 -19.18 7.70
N PRO A 60 -1.15 -19.36 7.31
CA PRO A 60 -1.47 -20.02 6.05
C PRO A 60 -1.00 -19.15 4.88
N GLU A 61 -0.40 -19.78 3.87
CA GLU A 61 0.11 -19.07 2.70
C GLU A 61 -1.03 -18.48 1.84
N ARG A 62 -1.06 -17.15 1.71
CA ARG A 62 -2.05 -16.46 0.87
C ARG A 62 -1.53 -16.28 -0.55
N PHE A 63 -2.45 -15.95 -1.47
CA PHE A 63 -2.09 -15.66 -2.87
C PHE A 63 -1.01 -14.56 -3.00
N TRP A 64 -1.10 -13.50 -2.19
CA TRP A 64 -0.12 -12.41 -2.21
C TRP A 64 1.26 -12.84 -1.70
N ASP A 65 1.33 -13.76 -0.74
CA ASP A 65 2.60 -14.32 -0.28
C ASP A 65 3.25 -15.12 -1.44
N ARG A 66 2.47 -15.94 -2.15
CA ARG A 66 2.92 -16.69 -3.35
C ARG A 66 3.42 -15.77 -4.46
N PHE A 67 2.69 -14.69 -4.75
CA PHE A 67 3.11 -13.71 -5.74
C PHE A 67 4.45 -13.05 -5.35
N GLY A 68 4.61 -12.68 -4.08
CA GLY A 68 5.85 -12.10 -3.56
C GLY A 68 7.04 -13.07 -3.65
N LYS A 69 6.82 -14.37 -3.42
CA LYS A 69 7.83 -15.42 -3.62
C LYS A 69 8.19 -15.59 -5.10
N PHE A 70 7.17 -15.66 -5.97
CA PHE A 70 7.34 -15.80 -7.41
C PHE A 70 8.21 -14.68 -8.00
N LEU A 71 8.01 -13.44 -7.53
CA LEU A 71 8.83 -12.30 -7.93
C LEU A 71 10.21 -12.22 -7.26
N GLY A 72 10.54 -13.13 -6.33
CA GLY A 72 11.79 -13.09 -5.57
C GLY A 72 11.92 -11.91 -4.60
N ILE A 73 10.80 -11.23 -4.29
CA ILE A 73 10.77 -10.09 -3.36
C ILE A 73 10.78 -10.60 -1.92
N ALA A 74 9.97 -11.63 -1.65
CA ALA A 74 9.93 -12.27 -0.35
C ALA A 74 10.90 -13.45 -0.34
N GLN A 75 11.87 -13.41 0.58
CA GLN A 75 12.72 -14.56 0.87
C GLN A 75 12.07 -15.34 2.01
N GLU A 76 11.52 -16.50 1.68
CA GLU A 76 10.96 -17.41 2.67
C GLU A 76 12.05 -18.27 3.31
N ILE A 77 11.80 -18.66 4.56
CA ILE A 77 12.58 -19.64 5.29
C ILE A 77 12.10 -21.03 4.87
N ALA A 78 12.88 -21.71 4.03
CA ALA A 78 12.58 -23.09 3.63
C ALA A 78 12.95 -24.05 4.76
N THR A 79 12.04 -24.99 5.08
CA THR A 79 12.27 -26.00 6.13
C THR A 79 12.75 -27.35 5.58
N ASN A 80 12.80 -27.49 4.24
CA ASN A 80 13.02 -28.75 3.53
C ASN A 80 11.94 -29.81 3.81
N ASP A 81 10.75 -29.36 4.21
CA ASP A 81 9.58 -30.19 4.45
C ASP A 81 8.45 -29.73 3.51
N PRO A 82 8.26 -30.42 2.37
CA PRO A 82 7.30 -29.99 1.36
C PRO A 82 5.85 -29.92 1.84
N GLU A 83 5.46 -30.69 2.86
CA GLU A 83 4.11 -30.62 3.42
C GLU A 83 3.95 -29.33 4.23
N PHE A 84 4.94 -29.02 5.09
CA PHE A 84 4.96 -27.81 5.88
C PHE A 84 5.06 -26.57 4.99
N ASP A 85 6.02 -26.52 4.07
CA ASP A 85 6.32 -25.37 3.21
C ASP A 85 5.16 -25.03 2.24
N ARG A 86 4.28 -26.00 1.93
CA ARG A 86 3.06 -25.76 1.12
C ARG A 86 1.90 -25.16 1.93
N ARG A 87 1.86 -25.42 3.23
CA ARG A 87 0.74 -25.02 4.11
C ARG A 87 1.04 -23.77 4.92
N CYS A 88 2.32 -23.51 5.16
CA CYS A 88 2.78 -22.54 6.15
C CYS A 88 3.64 -21.50 5.46
N TYR A 89 3.39 -20.24 5.80
CA TYR A 89 4.23 -19.11 5.43
C TYR A 89 4.89 -18.56 6.68
N VAL A 90 6.22 -18.59 6.71
CA VAL A 90 7.01 -18.14 7.86
C VAL A 90 7.36 -16.67 7.70
N ARG A 91 6.80 -15.82 8.58
CA ARG A 91 7.17 -14.41 8.68
C ARG A 91 8.14 -14.22 9.84
N SER A 92 9.28 -13.61 9.59
CA SER A 92 10.25 -13.29 10.63
C SER A 92 11.16 -12.18 10.15
N ASP A 93 11.49 -11.27 11.08
CA ASP A 93 12.54 -10.27 10.91
C ASP A 93 13.90 -10.79 11.47
N THR A 94 13.91 -11.98 12.09
CA THR A 94 15.10 -12.73 12.57
C THR A 94 15.15 -14.11 11.89
N PRO A 95 15.43 -14.17 10.58
CA PRO A 95 15.25 -15.38 9.78
C PRO A 95 16.14 -16.54 10.22
N ALA A 96 17.34 -16.26 10.72
CA ALA A 96 18.25 -17.28 11.23
C ALA A 96 17.67 -17.99 12.48
N PHE A 97 17.13 -17.21 13.43
CA PHE A 97 16.41 -17.77 14.57
C PHE A 97 15.22 -18.63 14.14
N ALA A 98 14.37 -18.14 13.24
CA ALA A 98 13.19 -18.88 12.81
C ALA A 98 13.56 -20.16 12.03
N ALA A 99 14.63 -20.13 11.22
CA ALA A 99 15.16 -21.31 10.54
C ALA A 99 15.68 -22.35 11.55
N ALA A 100 16.46 -21.92 12.55
CA ALA A 100 16.95 -22.79 13.62
C ALA A 100 15.80 -23.37 14.44
N TYR A 101 14.79 -22.55 14.77
CA TYR A 101 13.60 -22.98 15.49
C TYR A 101 12.81 -24.05 14.71
N LEU A 102 12.59 -23.84 13.41
CA LEU A 102 11.81 -24.76 12.56
C LEU A 102 12.62 -25.94 12.02
N SER A 103 13.92 -26.04 12.32
CA SER A 103 14.73 -27.20 11.93
C SER A 103 14.25 -28.49 12.60
N ASP A 104 13.63 -28.39 13.78
CA ASP A 104 13.04 -29.50 14.52
C ASP A 104 11.72 -29.97 13.86
N PRO A 105 11.65 -31.22 13.36
CA PRO A 105 10.44 -31.77 12.75
C PRO A 105 9.25 -31.83 13.71
N ILE A 106 9.47 -32.02 15.01
CA ILE A 106 8.40 -32.10 16.00
C ILE A 106 7.65 -30.77 16.08
N LYS A 107 8.38 -29.64 15.98
CA LYS A 107 7.77 -28.30 15.97
C LYS A 107 6.94 -28.07 14.72
N ARG A 108 7.40 -28.52 13.55
CA ARG A 108 6.63 -28.43 12.31
C ARG A 108 5.32 -29.24 12.40
N ILE A 109 5.39 -30.46 12.93
CA ILE A 109 4.20 -31.31 13.16
C ILE A 109 3.24 -30.65 14.15
N ALA A 110 3.73 -30.15 15.29
CA ALA A 110 2.91 -29.49 16.30
C ALA A 110 2.18 -28.25 15.74
N PHE A 111 2.83 -27.49 14.86
CA PHE A 111 2.19 -26.39 14.14
C PHE A 111 1.08 -26.86 13.19
N LEU A 112 1.34 -27.90 12.38
CA LEU A 112 0.33 -28.47 11.48
C LEU A 112 -0.88 -29.02 12.26
N ASP A 113 -0.65 -29.57 13.45
CA ASP A 113 -1.71 -30.02 14.35
C ASP A 113 -2.53 -28.84 14.90
N LEU A 114 -1.89 -27.73 15.31
CA LEU A 114 -2.60 -26.51 15.69
C LEU A 114 -3.48 -25.99 14.55
N GLN A 115 -3.00 -26.03 13.30
CA GLN A 115 -3.82 -25.67 12.15
C GLN A 115 -5.01 -26.62 11.96
N ARG A 116 -4.83 -27.92 12.17
CA ARG A 116 -5.93 -28.92 12.10
C ARG A 116 -6.97 -28.70 13.20
N LEU A 117 -6.55 -28.23 14.38
CA LEU A 117 -7.43 -27.81 15.48
C LEU A 117 -8.15 -26.49 15.21
N GLY A 118 -7.85 -25.80 14.11
CA GLY A 118 -8.49 -24.55 13.72
C GLY A 118 -7.71 -23.29 14.10
N PHE A 119 -6.47 -23.40 14.60
CA PHE A 119 -5.60 -22.25 14.86
C PHE A 119 -4.69 -21.97 13.64
N PRO A 120 -5.12 -21.12 12.68
CA PRO A 120 -4.34 -20.85 11.48
C PRO A 120 -3.03 -20.10 11.77
N GLU A 121 -2.97 -19.34 12.86
CA GLU A 121 -1.87 -18.41 13.15
C GLU A 121 -1.14 -18.82 14.44
N VAL A 122 0.19 -18.89 14.39
CA VAL A 122 1.06 -19.01 15.57
C VAL A 122 2.13 -17.94 15.52
N GLU A 123 2.24 -17.14 16.58
CA GLU A 123 3.17 -16.03 16.68
C GLU A 123 4.05 -16.19 17.91
N LEU A 124 5.36 -15.99 17.74
CA LEU A 124 6.31 -15.77 18.82
C LEU A 124 6.75 -14.31 18.76
N LYS A 125 6.45 -13.54 19.80
CA LYS A 125 6.78 -12.11 19.86
C LYS A 125 6.96 -11.65 21.28
N LYS A 126 8.04 -10.93 21.57
CA LYS A 126 8.34 -10.38 22.91
C LYS A 126 8.24 -11.42 24.04
N GLY A 127 8.76 -12.63 23.79
CA GLY A 127 8.72 -13.72 24.77
C GLY A 127 7.34 -14.33 25.00
N GLU A 128 6.34 -14.05 24.14
CA GLU A 128 5.04 -14.72 24.17
C GLU A 128 4.89 -15.59 22.92
N LEU A 129 4.66 -16.90 23.11
CA LEU A 129 4.27 -17.82 22.05
C LEU A 129 2.75 -18.03 22.11
N ALA A 130 2.05 -17.70 21.02
CA ALA A 130 0.59 -17.72 20.99
C ALA A 130 0.03 -18.35 19.73
N ALA A 131 -1.00 -19.18 19.88
CA ALA A 131 -1.86 -19.67 18.80
C ALA A 131 -3.15 -18.85 18.76
N THR A 132 -3.58 -18.44 17.57
CA THR A 132 -4.75 -17.56 17.39
C THR A 132 -5.74 -18.15 16.37
N TRP A 133 -7.01 -18.25 16.78
CA TRP A 133 -8.15 -18.61 15.93
C TRP A 133 -9.09 -17.42 15.74
N THR A 134 -8.98 -16.76 14.58
CA THR A 134 -9.89 -15.67 14.19
C THR A 134 -11.22 -16.22 13.68
N HIS A 135 -12.31 -15.47 13.90
CA HIS A 135 -13.69 -15.92 13.64
C HIS A 135 -14.11 -17.16 14.45
N PHE A 136 -13.55 -17.33 15.66
CA PHE A 136 -13.95 -18.42 16.56
C PHE A 136 -15.39 -18.23 17.05
N ASP A 137 -16.21 -19.27 16.89
CA ASP A 137 -17.59 -19.33 17.38
C ASP A 137 -17.68 -20.42 18.47
N PRO A 138 -17.76 -20.04 19.76
CA PRO A 138 -17.83 -21.01 20.85
C PRO A 138 -18.96 -22.03 20.72
N ALA A 139 -20.08 -21.65 20.08
CA ALA A 139 -21.23 -22.55 19.94
C ALA A 139 -21.02 -23.64 18.88
N LYS A 140 -20.15 -23.39 17.89
CA LYS A 140 -19.88 -24.33 16.79
C LYS A 140 -18.58 -25.08 16.96
N HIS A 141 -17.57 -24.40 17.50
CA HIS A 141 -16.20 -24.89 17.54
C HIS A 141 -15.75 -25.25 18.96
N GLY A 142 -16.51 -24.86 19.99
CA GLY A 142 -16.15 -25.14 21.37
C GLY A 142 -16.26 -26.63 21.70
N SER A 143 -15.13 -27.24 22.07
CA SER A 143 -15.11 -28.51 22.80
C SER A 143 -14.43 -28.31 24.17
N PRO A 144 -14.73 -29.16 25.16
CA PRO A 144 -14.07 -29.11 26.48
C PRO A 144 -12.55 -29.22 26.37
N ASP A 145 -12.08 -30.05 25.45
CA ASP A 145 -10.66 -30.42 25.34
C ASP A 145 -9.86 -29.49 24.41
N LEU A 146 -10.52 -28.64 23.61
CA LEU A 146 -9.86 -27.80 22.60
C LEU A 146 -8.73 -26.93 23.18
N ILE A 147 -8.97 -26.31 24.34
CA ILE A 147 -8.00 -25.43 24.99
C ILE A 147 -6.78 -26.24 25.42
N GLU A 148 -7.00 -27.38 26.07
CA GLU A 148 -5.93 -28.24 26.58
C GLU A 148 -5.14 -28.89 25.43
N GLU A 149 -5.82 -29.36 24.38
CA GLU A 149 -5.19 -29.94 23.20
C GLU A 149 -4.27 -28.94 22.49
N ALA A 150 -4.74 -27.70 22.29
CA ALA A 150 -3.95 -26.65 21.68
C ALA A 150 -2.80 -26.18 22.59
N ALA A 151 -3.05 -26.08 23.91
CA ALA A 151 -2.00 -25.80 24.89
C ALA A 151 -0.91 -26.87 24.87
N ALA A 152 -1.25 -28.16 24.75
CA ALA A 152 -0.28 -29.25 24.65
C ALA A 152 0.67 -29.06 23.45
N ARG A 153 0.15 -28.61 22.29
CA ARG A 153 0.98 -28.34 21.11
C ARG A 153 1.84 -27.09 21.30
N LEU A 154 1.32 -26.07 21.97
CA LEU A 154 2.12 -24.90 22.35
C LEU A 154 3.24 -25.24 23.35
N VAL A 155 3.01 -26.16 24.28
CA VAL A 155 4.05 -26.67 25.19
C VAL A 155 5.14 -27.41 24.43
N ILE A 156 4.80 -28.19 23.40
CA ILE A 156 5.79 -28.80 22.50
C ILE A 156 6.60 -27.72 21.79
N LEU A 157 5.93 -26.70 21.25
CA LEU A 157 6.56 -25.57 20.57
C LEU A 157 7.42 -24.70 21.49
N SER A 158 7.13 -24.63 22.79
CA SER A 158 7.90 -23.85 23.77
C SER A 158 9.18 -24.55 24.23
N ARG A 159 9.35 -25.84 23.95
CA ARG A 159 10.54 -26.63 24.33
C ARG A 159 11.68 -26.41 23.33
N ASN A 160 12.92 -26.59 23.81
CA ASN A 160 14.14 -26.55 22.99
C ASN A 160 14.21 -25.30 22.09
N LEU A 161 14.00 -24.12 22.67
CA LEU A 161 14.15 -22.85 21.94
C LEU A 161 15.61 -22.69 21.51
N PRO A 162 15.89 -22.13 20.31
CA PRO A 162 17.24 -21.75 19.95
C PRO A 162 17.84 -20.82 21.00
N PRO A 163 19.17 -20.88 21.22
CA PRO A 163 19.83 -20.01 22.18
C PRO A 163 19.66 -18.54 21.78
N THR A 164 19.70 -17.65 22.78
CA THR A 164 19.75 -16.20 22.57
C THR A 164 21.14 -15.82 22.06
N ASP A 165 21.38 -16.07 20.78
CA ASP A 165 22.61 -15.73 20.08
C ASP A 165 22.38 -14.44 19.25
N PRO A 166 23.23 -13.39 19.42
CA PRO A 166 23.16 -12.19 18.60
C PRO A 166 23.14 -12.44 17.09
N GLU A 167 23.80 -13.49 16.60
CA GLU A 167 23.80 -13.85 15.18
C GLU A 167 22.43 -14.35 14.71
N LEU A 168 21.74 -15.16 15.54
CA LEU A 168 20.40 -15.65 15.26
C LEU A 168 19.35 -14.53 15.31
N LEU A 169 19.58 -13.55 16.19
CA LEU A 169 18.69 -12.41 16.44
C LEU A 169 18.98 -11.21 15.54
N HIS A 170 19.88 -11.33 14.56
CA HIS A 170 20.19 -10.24 13.66
C HIS A 170 18.95 -9.79 12.88
N ASN A 171 18.51 -8.56 13.16
CA ASN A 171 17.28 -8.01 12.61
C ASN A 171 17.50 -7.43 11.20
N VAL A 172 16.99 -8.13 10.20
CA VAL A 172 17.08 -7.72 8.78
C VAL A 172 16.05 -6.65 8.39
N ALA A 173 15.09 -6.33 9.26
CA ALA A 173 14.10 -5.28 9.01
C ALA A 173 14.72 -3.89 8.83
N SER A 174 15.89 -3.64 9.44
CA SER A 174 16.61 -2.37 9.37
C SER A 174 16.89 -1.94 7.93
N ARG A 175 17.35 -2.87 7.07
CA ARG A 175 17.61 -2.61 5.65
C ARG A 175 16.33 -2.28 4.87
N ARG A 176 15.25 -3.03 5.12
CA ARG A 176 13.92 -2.78 4.52
C ARG A 176 13.39 -1.40 4.90
N ILE A 177 13.45 -1.07 6.19
CA ILE A 177 13.01 0.22 6.72
C ILE A 177 13.80 1.34 6.06
N LEU A 178 15.13 1.24 6.01
CA LEU A 178 15.98 2.22 5.33
C LEU A 178 15.60 2.38 3.85
N GLY A 179 15.38 1.27 3.13
CA GLY A 179 14.91 1.30 1.75
C GLY A 179 13.59 2.06 1.58
N GLN A 180 12.61 1.85 2.46
CA GLN A 180 11.35 2.59 2.45
C GLN A 180 11.55 4.09 2.73
N TRP A 181 12.40 4.43 3.69
CA TRP A 181 12.73 5.82 4.03
C TRP A 181 13.43 6.57 2.90
N ILE A 182 14.11 5.87 2.00
CA ILE A 182 14.73 6.47 0.81
C ILE A 182 13.71 6.56 -0.34
N LEU A 183 12.98 5.47 -0.61
CA LEU A 183 12.10 5.36 -1.76
C LEU A 183 10.87 6.27 -1.68
N TRP A 184 10.27 6.44 -0.49
CA TRP A 184 9.10 7.32 -0.33
C TRP A 184 9.41 8.79 -0.62
N PRO A 185 10.43 9.42 0.02
CA PRO A 185 10.81 10.79 -0.30
C PRO A 185 11.24 10.96 -1.74
N LEU A 186 12.00 10.01 -2.31
CA LEU A 186 12.39 10.08 -3.72
C LEU A 186 11.17 10.14 -4.64
N LEU A 187 10.17 9.27 -4.39
CA LEU A 187 8.93 9.24 -5.16
C LEU A 187 8.12 10.55 -5.00
N ILE A 188 7.99 11.05 -3.78
CA ILE A 188 7.26 12.30 -3.48
C ILE A 188 7.96 13.51 -4.11
N LEU A 189 9.28 13.61 -3.95
CA LEU A 189 10.07 14.71 -4.49
C LEU A 189 10.06 14.69 -6.03
N PHE A 190 10.20 13.52 -6.65
CA PHE A 190 10.09 13.39 -8.10
C PHE A 190 8.74 13.90 -8.60
N ALA A 191 7.63 13.45 -7.99
CA ALA A 191 6.29 13.87 -8.37
C ALA A 191 6.08 15.38 -8.15
N ALA A 192 6.43 15.89 -6.96
CA ALA A 192 6.23 17.29 -6.60
C ALA A 192 7.09 18.24 -7.44
N ILE A 193 8.39 17.98 -7.57
CA ILE A 193 9.31 18.85 -8.32
C ILE A 193 8.92 18.86 -9.80
N SER A 194 8.73 17.69 -10.41
CA SER A 194 8.40 17.63 -11.84
C SER A 194 7.05 18.27 -12.12
N PHE A 195 6.05 18.05 -11.25
CA PHE A 195 4.74 18.68 -11.39
C PHE A 195 4.83 20.20 -11.26
N ILE A 196 5.50 20.72 -10.22
CA ILE A 196 5.67 22.17 -10.00
C ILE A 196 6.40 22.84 -11.18
N ILE A 197 7.48 22.22 -11.68
CA ILE A 197 8.18 22.76 -12.85
C ILE A 197 7.28 22.70 -14.09
N GLY A 198 6.52 21.61 -14.25
CA GLY A 198 5.54 21.47 -15.33
C GLY A 198 4.47 22.56 -15.35
N LEU A 199 4.10 23.14 -14.19
CA LEU A 199 3.14 24.25 -14.14
C LEU A 199 3.61 25.53 -14.83
N PHE A 200 4.92 25.70 -15.07
CA PHE A 200 5.44 26.82 -15.87
C PHE A 200 5.20 26.66 -17.38
N PHE A 201 4.76 25.48 -17.81
CA PHE A 201 4.45 25.15 -19.20
C PHE A 201 3.02 24.61 -19.25
N PRO A 202 1.99 25.45 -19.09
CA PRO A 202 0.61 24.97 -19.04
C PRO A 202 0.18 24.42 -20.41
N PRO A 203 -0.35 23.19 -20.48
CA PRO A 203 -0.88 22.62 -21.72
C PRO A 203 -1.98 23.49 -22.33
N LEU A 204 -2.08 23.49 -23.66
CA LEU A 204 -3.33 23.89 -24.32
C LEU A 204 -4.40 22.78 -24.20
N ASP A 205 -4.02 21.51 -24.41
CA ASP A 205 -4.88 20.33 -24.19
C ASP A 205 -4.31 19.40 -23.11
N GLU A 206 -5.03 19.29 -21.98
CA GLU A 206 -4.63 18.43 -20.86
C GLU A 206 -4.63 16.94 -21.23
N ASP A 207 -5.57 16.51 -22.07
CA ASP A 207 -5.72 15.11 -22.47
C ASP A 207 -4.56 14.62 -23.34
N GLU A 208 -4.13 15.43 -24.32
CA GLU A 208 -2.99 15.09 -25.19
C GLU A 208 -1.71 14.95 -24.38
N TRP A 209 -1.51 15.81 -23.38
CA TRP A 209 -0.36 15.75 -22.49
C TRP A 209 -0.36 14.52 -21.61
N PHE A 210 -1.52 14.17 -21.04
CA PHE A 210 -1.66 12.95 -20.27
C PHE A 210 -1.35 11.73 -21.13
N LEU A 211 -1.91 11.65 -22.35
CA LEU A 211 -1.63 10.55 -23.28
C LEU A 211 -0.15 10.48 -23.67
N ALA A 212 0.48 11.62 -23.98
CA ALA A 212 1.91 11.71 -24.29
C ALA A 212 2.80 11.29 -23.12
N SER A 213 2.31 11.39 -21.88
CA SER A 213 3.04 10.96 -20.67
C SER A 213 2.96 9.47 -20.39
N LEU A 214 2.01 8.72 -20.98
CA LEU A 214 1.80 7.30 -20.72
C LEU A 214 3.05 6.42 -20.99
N PRO A 215 3.82 6.62 -22.08
CA PRO A 215 5.04 5.85 -22.29
C PRO A 215 6.09 6.07 -21.19
N LEU A 216 6.30 7.34 -20.80
CA LEU A 216 7.21 7.68 -19.71
C LEU A 216 6.74 7.09 -18.38
N LEU A 217 5.44 7.21 -18.07
CA LEU A 217 4.83 6.60 -16.89
C LEU A 217 5.06 5.09 -16.85
N GLY A 218 4.85 4.39 -17.96
CA GLY A 218 5.06 2.94 -18.06
C GLY A 218 6.51 2.54 -17.77
N VAL A 219 7.47 3.25 -18.39
CA VAL A 219 8.91 3.00 -18.19
C VAL A 219 9.32 3.33 -16.76
N THR A 220 8.93 4.48 -16.22
CA THR A 220 9.27 4.91 -14.86
C THR A 220 8.63 4.00 -13.82
N LEU A 221 7.38 3.58 -14.01
CA LEU A 221 6.70 2.65 -13.10
C LEU A 221 7.38 1.29 -13.08
N LEU A 222 7.76 0.75 -14.25
CA LEU A 222 8.48 -0.53 -14.33
C LEU A 222 9.86 -0.43 -13.69
N ALA A 223 10.63 0.62 -14.01
CA ALA A 223 11.95 0.85 -13.43
C ALA A 223 11.86 1.00 -11.90
N PHE A 224 10.88 1.76 -11.40
CA PHE A 224 10.63 1.92 -9.97
C PHE A 224 10.20 0.61 -9.31
N ALA A 225 9.34 -0.18 -9.95
CA ALA A 225 8.90 -1.48 -9.45
C ALA A 225 10.09 -2.44 -9.27
N VAL A 226 10.98 -2.53 -10.26
CA VAL A 226 12.19 -3.36 -10.21
C VAL A 226 13.16 -2.84 -9.15
N LEU A 227 13.46 -1.54 -9.15
CA LEU A 227 14.38 -0.93 -8.18
C LEU A 227 13.89 -1.12 -6.74
N SER A 228 12.61 -0.84 -6.49
CA SER A 228 12.01 -1.01 -5.16
C SER A 228 11.97 -2.48 -4.74
N ALA A 229 11.69 -3.42 -5.65
CA ALA A 229 11.77 -4.84 -5.37
C ALA A 229 13.20 -5.24 -4.94
N LEU A 230 14.23 -4.79 -5.67
CA LEU A 230 15.63 -5.09 -5.37
C LEU A 230 16.11 -4.48 -4.04
N LEU A 231 15.66 -3.27 -3.70
CA LEU A 231 16.06 -2.59 -2.46
C LEU A 231 15.32 -3.11 -1.23
N LEU A 232 14.09 -3.59 -1.40
CA LEU A 232 13.25 -4.06 -0.29
C LEU A 232 13.35 -5.56 -0.06
N ARG A 233 13.89 -6.35 -1.00
CA ARG A 233 14.01 -7.81 -0.86
C ARG A 233 14.82 -8.22 0.37
N GLY A 234 14.65 -9.48 0.77
CA GLY A 234 15.46 -10.12 1.82
C GLY A 234 14.71 -10.43 3.11
N THR A 235 13.43 -10.06 3.21
CA THR A 235 12.57 -10.50 4.31
C THR A 235 11.29 -11.12 3.76
N SER A 236 10.68 -12.02 4.53
CA SER A 236 9.35 -12.58 4.23
C SER A 236 8.29 -11.47 4.07
N THR A 237 8.35 -10.40 4.86
CA THR A 237 7.35 -9.31 4.81
C THR A 237 7.66 -8.21 3.78
N SER A 238 8.76 -8.33 3.02
CA SER A 238 9.20 -7.33 2.03
C SER A 238 8.15 -7.01 0.97
N HIS A 239 7.36 -8.00 0.54
CA HIS A 239 6.31 -7.80 -0.46
C HIS A 239 5.22 -6.82 0.00
N ARG A 240 4.94 -6.72 1.31
CA ARG A 240 3.96 -5.76 1.86
C ARG A 240 4.45 -4.33 1.76
N ALA A 241 5.71 -4.12 2.12
CA ALA A 241 6.40 -2.84 2.00
C ALA A 241 6.43 -2.38 0.54
N TRP A 242 6.75 -3.31 -0.36
CA TRP A 242 6.77 -3.09 -1.81
C TRP A 242 5.39 -2.75 -2.35
N LEU A 243 4.34 -3.50 -1.99
CA LEU A 243 2.96 -3.21 -2.43
C LEU A 243 2.51 -1.82 -2.00
N ALA A 244 2.76 -1.41 -0.76
CA ALA A 244 2.42 -0.07 -0.28
C ALA A 244 3.10 1.03 -1.11
N LEU A 245 4.38 0.83 -1.44
CA LEU A 245 5.12 1.75 -2.33
C LEU A 245 4.57 1.74 -3.76
N MET A 246 4.18 0.59 -4.30
CA MET A 246 3.58 0.50 -5.64
C MET A 246 2.23 1.21 -5.71
N PHE A 247 1.40 1.12 -4.67
CA PHE A 247 0.17 1.91 -4.59
C PHE A 247 0.46 3.40 -4.59
N GLY A 248 1.48 3.84 -3.83
CA GLY A 248 1.94 5.23 -3.87
C GLY A 248 2.44 5.63 -5.26
N ALA A 249 3.20 4.76 -5.93
CA ALA A 249 3.78 5.02 -7.24
C ALA A 249 2.71 5.18 -8.33
N ILE A 250 1.67 4.35 -8.32
CA ILE A 250 0.54 4.46 -9.26
C ILE A 250 -0.16 5.82 -9.13
N ILE A 251 -0.19 6.40 -7.93
CA ILE A 251 -0.80 7.72 -7.68
C ILE A 251 0.16 8.85 -8.04
N LEU A 252 1.43 8.76 -7.64
CA LEU A 252 2.39 9.87 -7.72
C LEU A 252 3.14 9.97 -9.06
N LEU A 253 3.47 8.83 -9.69
CA LEU A 253 4.20 8.83 -10.95
C LEU A 253 3.46 9.47 -12.12
N PRO A 254 2.11 9.42 -12.23
CA PRO A 254 1.40 10.18 -13.27
C PRO A 254 1.71 11.69 -13.20
N PHE A 255 1.68 12.29 -12.01
CA PHE A 255 2.01 13.71 -11.83
C PHE A 255 3.47 13.99 -12.21
N GLY A 256 4.39 13.13 -11.78
CA GLY A 256 5.80 13.25 -12.13
C GLY A 256 6.05 13.13 -13.64
N SER A 257 5.35 12.21 -14.30
CA SER A 257 5.49 11.94 -15.74
C SER A 257 4.91 13.07 -16.58
N CYS A 258 3.69 13.54 -16.26
CA CYS A 258 3.10 14.72 -16.92
C CYS A 258 3.99 15.95 -16.76
N GLY A 259 4.46 16.21 -15.54
CA GLY A 259 5.35 17.34 -15.26
C GLY A 259 6.70 17.24 -15.97
N THR A 260 7.25 16.04 -16.11
CA THR A 260 8.49 15.82 -16.86
C THR A 260 8.29 16.07 -18.35
N VAL A 261 7.20 15.53 -18.96
CA VAL A 261 6.86 15.78 -20.36
C VAL A 261 6.64 17.27 -20.61
N ALA A 262 5.88 17.94 -19.75
CA ALA A 262 5.68 19.39 -19.77
C ALA A 262 7.00 20.17 -19.79
N THR A 263 7.89 19.83 -18.85
CA THR A 263 9.17 20.49 -18.68
C THR A 263 10.08 20.28 -19.89
N VAL A 264 10.22 19.04 -20.35
CA VAL A 264 11.04 18.73 -21.54
C VAL A 264 10.46 19.44 -22.76
N ASN A 265 9.15 19.35 -22.97
CA ASN A 265 8.45 20.00 -24.08
C ASN A 265 8.67 21.51 -24.11
N GLY A 266 8.58 22.19 -22.97
CA GLY A 266 8.70 23.65 -22.89
C GLY A 266 10.14 24.18 -22.83
N VAL A 267 11.03 23.52 -22.08
CA VAL A 267 12.44 23.96 -21.92
C VAL A 267 13.23 23.78 -23.22
N THR A 268 12.94 22.73 -23.98
CA THR A 268 13.65 22.46 -25.25
C THR A 268 12.96 23.09 -26.47
N ASP A 269 11.84 23.77 -26.27
CA ASP A 269 11.16 24.52 -27.32
C ASP A 269 11.95 25.77 -27.69
N SER A 270 12.43 25.82 -28.94
CA SER A 270 13.12 26.97 -29.55
C SER A 270 12.30 27.66 -30.64
N ALA A 271 11.07 27.20 -30.91
CA ALA A 271 10.24 27.77 -31.96
C ALA A 271 9.69 29.14 -31.55
N PRO A 272 9.47 30.06 -32.51
CA PRO A 272 8.88 31.37 -32.22
C PRO A 272 7.44 31.22 -31.71
N SER A 273 7.05 32.08 -30.79
CA SER A 273 5.67 32.12 -30.30
C SER A 273 4.68 32.53 -31.39
N GLN A 274 3.49 31.94 -31.35
CA GLN A 274 2.39 32.25 -32.26
C GLN A 274 1.28 32.97 -31.48
N THR A 275 0.71 34.00 -32.10
CA THR A 275 -0.38 34.78 -31.51
C THR A 275 -1.68 34.44 -32.23
N HIS A 276 -2.64 33.90 -31.49
CA HIS A 276 -3.96 33.56 -31.99
C HIS A 276 -4.99 34.52 -31.42
N ARG A 277 -5.86 35.05 -32.29
CA ARG A 277 -7.00 35.88 -31.90
C ARG A 277 -8.28 35.14 -32.23
N ALA A 278 -8.98 34.70 -31.19
CA ALA A 278 -10.19 33.90 -31.31
C ALA A 278 -11.42 34.69 -30.84
N LEU A 279 -12.49 34.67 -31.63
CA LEU A 279 -13.75 35.31 -31.26
C LEU A 279 -14.36 34.61 -30.04
N ILE A 280 -14.65 35.36 -28.98
CA ILE A 280 -15.35 34.84 -27.81
C ILE A 280 -16.83 34.69 -28.16
N VAL A 281 -17.30 33.46 -28.27
CA VAL A 281 -18.69 33.14 -28.65
C VAL A 281 -19.60 33.02 -27.44
N ARG A 282 -19.05 32.66 -26.28
CA ARG A 282 -19.82 32.45 -25.06
C ARG A 282 -18.98 32.76 -23.82
N LYS A 283 -19.61 33.27 -22.77
CA LYS A 283 -19.03 33.35 -21.43
C LYS A 283 -19.99 32.73 -20.41
N TYR A 284 -19.44 32.03 -19.43
CA TYR A 284 -20.22 31.37 -18.39
C TYR A 284 -19.41 31.22 -17.10
N THR A 285 -20.09 30.95 -16.00
CA THR A 285 -19.45 30.68 -14.71
C THR A 285 -19.74 29.26 -14.25
N THR A 286 -18.77 28.66 -13.56
CA THR A 286 -18.98 27.41 -12.82
C THR A 286 -18.73 27.67 -11.34
N ARG A 287 -19.70 27.32 -10.50
CA ARG A 287 -19.65 27.57 -9.06
C ARG A 287 -19.38 26.28 -8.29
N SER A 288 -18.33 26.27 -7.49
CA SER A 288 -18.08 25.26 -6.45
C SER A 288 -18.50 25.79 -5.08
N LYS A 289 -18.37 24.99 -4.01
CA LYS A 289 -18.84 25.33 -2.66
C LYS A 289 -18.38 26.73 -2.19
N ASN A 290 -17.15 27.11 -2.52
CA ASN A 290 -16.52 28.35 -2.04
C ASN A 290 -15.88 29.21 -3.16
N THR A 291 -16.01 28.84 -4.43
CA THR A 291 -15.29 29.50 -5.53
C THR A 291 -16.17 29.61 -6.77
N THR A 292 -16.06 30.73 -7.49
CA THR A 292 -16.68 30.93 -8.80
C THR A 292 -15.58 31.05 -9.84
N HIS A 293 -15.57 30.14 -10.81
CA HIS A 293 -14.65 30.18 -11.94
C HIS A 293 -15.32 30.86 -13.12
N TYR A 294 -14.62 31.82 -13.72
CA TYR A 294 -15.11 32.59 -14.86
C TYR A 294 -14.50 32.03 -16.13
N LYS A 295 -15.33 31.53 -17.05
CA LYS A 295 -14.90 30.85 -18.26
C LYS A 295 -15.42 31.54 -19.50
N VAL A 296 -14.60 31.56 -20.54
CA VAL A 296 -14.97 32.00 -21.88
C VAL A 296 -14.72 30.88 -22.87
N GLN A 297 -15.62 30.72 -23.84
CA GLN A 297 -15.46 29.85 -24.99
C GLN A 297 -15.20 30.72 -26.21
N CYS A 298 -14.16 30.38 -26.96
CA CYS A 298 -13.80 31.08 -28.17
C CYS A 298 -13.68 30.09 -29.33
N LEU A 299 -13.80 30.57 -30.57
CA LEU A 299 -13.64 29.72 -31.75
C LEU A 299 -12.23 29.12 -31.78
N SER A 300 -12.13 27.81 -31.96
CA SER A 300 -10.83 27.14 -32.04
C SER A 300 -10.09 27.54 -33.30
N TRP A 301 -8.83 27.95 -33.15
CA TRP A 301 -7.91 28.17 -34.27
C TRP A 301 -7.28 26.87 -34.77
N ARG A 302 -7.41 25.77 -34.01
CA ARG A 302 -6.82 24.46 -34.32
C ARG A 302 -7.81 23.55 -35.03
N HIS A 303 -9.07 23.60 -34.60
CA HIS A 303 -10.14 22.73 -35.09
C HIS A 303 -11.32 23.57 -35.58
N PRO A 304 -11.41 23.86 -36.89
CA PRO A 304 -12.52 24.63 -37.45
C PRO A 304 -13.87 24.03 -37.07
N GLY A 305 -14.74 24.85 -36.49
CA GLY A 305 -16.07 24.43 -36.00
C GLY A 305 -16.13 24.04 -34.53
N ASN A 306 -15.00 23.87 -33.85
CA ASN A 306 -14.94 23.62 -32.40
C ASN A 306 -14.69 24.91 -31.61
N THR A 307 -14.73 24.81 -30.28
CA THR A 307 -14.46 25.92 -29.35
C THR A 307 -13.41 25.55 -28.33
N GLU A 308 -12.55 26.50 -27.97
CA GLU A 308 -11.59 26.40 -26.87
C GLU A 308 -12.14 27.09 -25.62
N THR A 309 -11.92 26.51 -24.45
CA THR A 309 -12.40 27.07 -23.17
C THR A 309 -11.25 27.59 -22.34
N PHE A 310 -11.32 28.86 -21.93
CA PHE A 310 -10.30 29.48 -21.07
C PHE A 310 -10.92 30.00 -19.78
N GLU A 311 -10.26 29.73 -18.66
CA GLU A 311 -10.53 30.45 -17.41
C GLU A 311 -9.88 31.84 -17.46
N VAL A 312 -10.63 32.87 -17.07
CA VAL A 312 -10.22 34.29 -17.05
C VAL A 312 -10.46 34.89 -15.66
N SER A 313 -9.85 36.02 -15.38
CA SER A 313 -10.13 36.77 -14.16
C SER A 313 -11.56 37.35 -14.16
N SER A 314 -12.10 37.67 -12.97
CA SER A 314 -13.43 38.30 -12.87
C SER A 314 -13.50 39.66 -13.55
N SER A 315 -12.41 40.43 -13.54
CA SER A 315 -12.29 41.73 -14.21
C SER A 315 -12.30 41.59 -15.72
N GLU A 316 -11.55 40.64 -16.29
CA GLU A 316 -11.61 40.32 -17.72
C GLU A 316 -13.00 39.81 -18.10
N TYR A 317 -13.60 38.92 -17.32
CA TYR A 317 -14.94 38.40 -17.59
C TYR A 317 -16.02 39.49 -17.69
N ALA A 318 -15.90 40.53 -16.86
CA ALA A 318 -16.82 41.66 -16.85
C ALA A 318 -16.70 42.53 -18.13
N SER A 319 -15.51 42.62 -18.73
CA SER A 319 -15.30 43.39 -19.97
C SER A 319 -15.65 42.62 -21.24
N VAL A 320 -15.78 41.29 -21.18
CA VAL A 320 -16.15 40.46 -22.35
C VAL A 320 -17.57 40.78 -22.84
N VAL A 321 -17.68 41.08 -24.14
CA VAL A 321 -18.92 41.12 -24.91
C VAL A 321 -18.92 39.96 -25.91
N GLU A 322 -19.83 39.01 -25.72
CA GLU A 322 -19.96 37.83 -26.59
C GLU A 322 -20.15 38.26 -28.06
N ASN A 323 -19.50 37.54 -28.98
CA ASN A 323 -19.47 37.79 -30.42
C ASN A 323 -18.87 39.15 -30.83
N ARG A 324 -18.13 39.82 -29.94
CA ARG A 324 -17.38 41.05 -30.24
C ARG A 324 -15.97 41.00 -29.70
N SER A 325 -15.81 40.65 -28.44
CA SER A 325 -14.50 40.55 -27.80
C SER A 325 -13.70 39.37 -28.34
N LEU A 326 -12.38 39.54 -28.35
CA LEU A 326 -11.42 38.54 -28.80
C LEU A 326 -10.63 38.00 -27.60
N MET A 327 -10.34 36.71 -27.61
CA MET A 327 -9.31 36.12 -26.76
C MET A 327 -8.00 36.12 -27.54
N GLU A 328 -6.98 36.82 -27.05
CA GLU A 328 -5.63 36.75 -27.59
C GLU A 328 -4.83 35.73 -26.76
N VAL A 329 -4.44 34.62 -27.41
CA VAL A 329 -3.64 33.55 -26.80
C VAL A 329 -2.29 33.51 -27.51
N VAL A 330 -1.22 33.61 -26.74
CA VAL A 330 0.15 33.42 -27.23
C VAL A 330 0.57 32.02 -26.83
N THR A 331 0.86 31.18 -27.82
CA THR A 331 1.26 29.79 -27.64
C THR A 331 2.65 29.55 -28.22
N ARG A 332 3.24 28.41 -27.85
CA ARG A 332 4.39 27.86 -28.55
C ARG A 332 4.11 26.38 -28.86
N PRO A 333 4.62 25.87 -30.00
CA PRO A 333 4.29 24.52 -30.46
C PRO A 333 4.85 23.40 -29.57
N GLY A 334 5.85 23.68 -28.72
CA GLY A 334 6.52 22.66 -27.92
C GLY A 334 7.49 21.82 -28.74
N SER A 335 8.60 21.38 -28.14
CA SER A 335 9.56 20.51 -28.84
C SER A 335 9.05 19.11 -29.13
N LEU A 336 8.03 18.65 -28.37
CA LEU A 336 7.36 17.38 -28.57
C LEU A 336 6.10 17.52 -29.45
N GLY A 337 5.88 18.70 -30.04
CA GLY A 337 4.66 19.02 -30.79
C GLY A 337 3.42 19.19 -29.90
N LEU A 338 3.63 19.36 -28.60
CA LEU A 338 2.58 19.59 -27.61
C LEU A 338 2.47 21.09 -27.35
N GLU A 339 1.42 21.72 -27.89
CA GLU A 339 1.23 23.16 -27.76
C GLU A 339 1.01 23.57 -26.29
N TRP A 340 1.64 24.67 -25.88
CA TRP A 340 1.52 25.22 -24.53
C TRP A 340 1.31 26.73 -24.54
N ILE A 341 0.65 27.24 -23.50
CA ILE A 341 0.23 28.64 -23.39
C ILE A 341 1.35 29.44 -22.73
N VAL A 342 1.84 30.48 -23.42
CA VAL A 342 2.78 31.46 -22.87
C VAL A 342 2.02 32.55 -22.12
N SER A 343 0.95 33.07 -22.73
CA SER A 343 0.08 34.07 -22.12
C SER A 343 -1.29 34.07 -22.78
N LYS A 344 -2.28 34.61 -22.09
CA LYS A 344 -3.64 34.84 -22.60
C LYS A 344 -4.19 36.13 -22.04
N ARG A 345 -4.98 36.87 -22.82
CA ARG A 345 -5.70 38.07 -22.38
C ARG A 345 -6.95 38.33 -23.20
N VAL A 346 -7.94 38.94 -22.57
CA VAL A 346 -9.16 39.42 -23.26
C VAL A 346 -8.88 40.77 -23.93
N ILE A 347 -9.27 40.89 -25.19
CA ILE A 347 -9.37 42.15 -25.94
C ILE A 347 -10.86 42.49 -26.06
N PRO A 348 -11.36 43.54 -25.39
CA PRO A 348 -12.79 43.85 -25.31
C PRO A 348 -13.43 44.21 -26.65
#